data_AF-A0A133U3S5-F1
#
_entry.id   AF-A0A133U3S5-F1
#
_cell.length_a   1.000
_cell.length_b   1.000
_cell.length_c   1.000
_cell.angle_alpha   90.00
_cell.angle_beta   90.00
_cell.angle_gamma   90.00
#
_symmetry.space_group_name_H-M   'P 1'
#
loop_
_entity.id
_entity.type
_entity.pdbx_description
1 polymer ?
#
loop_
_entity_poly.entity_id
_entity_poly.type
_entity_poly.pdbx_seq_one_letter_code
_entity_poly.pdbx_strand_id
1 'polypeptide(L)' 'MGKGSWITLVVFLTIVFTVSFWMIDVSVSAMKAGGKLTNEFWMRNPGQAYHIGIELGIASWFSLSVVLIKFILGE' A
#
# COMPACT_ATOMS: atom_id res chain seq x y z
N MET A 1 -21.28 8.13 -5.69
CA MET A 1 -20.99 7.72 -4.29
C MET A 1 -21.31 8.89 -3.36
N GLY A 2 -21.87 8.62 -2.19
CA GLY A 2 -22.08 9.67 -1.19
C GLY A 2 -20.77 10.16 -0.57
N LYS A 3 -20.79 11.34 0.06
CA LYS A 3 -19.61 11.94 0.73
C LYS A 3 -18.93 10.98 1.71
N GLY A 4 -19.71 10.24 2.51
CA GLY A 4 -19.18 9.25 3.45
C GLY A 4 -18.44 8.09 2.77
N SER A 5 -18.91 7.62 1.61
CA SER A 5 -18.25 6.55 0.86
C SER A 5 -16.91 7.01 0.29
N TRP A 6 -16.81 8.26 -0.16
CA TRP A 6 -15.55 8.84 -0.63
C TRP A 6 -14.52 8.99 0.48
N ILE A 7 -14.95 9.48 1.65
CA ILE A 7 -14.06 9.58 2.83
C ILE A 7 -13.54 8.20 3.20
N THR A 8 -14.43 7.20 3.24
CA THR A 8 -14.06 5.81 3.54
C THR A 8 -13.04 5.27 2.52
N LEU A 9 -13.24 5.54 1.22
CA LEU A 9 -12.32 5.13 0.17
C LEU A 9 -10.93 5.79 0.34
N VAL A 10 -10.88 7.10 0.61
CA VAL A 10 -9.60 7.81 0.80
C VAL A 10 -8.86 7.29 2.03
N VAL A 11 -9.56 7.07 3.14
CA VAL A 11 -8.97 6.49 4.36
C VAL A 11 -8.42 5.09 4.07
N PHE A 12 -9.21 4.25 3.40
CA PHE A 12 -8.78 2.91 3.02
C PHE A 12 -7.52 2.93 2.13
N LEU A 13 -7.52 3.74 1.06
CA LEU A 13 -6.38 3.86 0.16
C LEU A 13 -5.14 4.40 0.87
N THR A 14 -5.30 5.33 1.82
CA THR A 14 -4.20 5.85 2.64
C THR A 14 -3.60 4.75 3.52
N ILE A 15 -4.43 3.93 4.17
CA ILE A 15 -3.96 2.78 4.95
C ILE A 15 -3.20 1.80 4.06
N VAL A 16 -3.74 1.46 2.89
CA VAL A 16 -3.07 0.56 1.92
C VAL A 16 -1.72 1.13 1.49
N PHE A 17 -1.63 2.43 1.22
CA PHE A 17 -0.39 3.12 0.87
C PHE A 17 0.64 3.05 2.01
N THR A 18 0.23 3.33 3.25
CA THR A 18 1.13 3.22 4.42
C THR A 18 1.61 1.79 4.66
N VAL A 19 0.71 0.80 4.56
CA VAL A 19 1.05 -0.62 4.70
C VAL A 19 2.04 -1.05 3.62
N SER A 20 1.94 -0.52 2.41
CA SER A 20 2.87 -0.76 1.31
C SER A 20 4.32 -0.40 1.70
N PHE A 21 4.55 0.77 2.30
CA PHE A 21 5.89 1.15 2.78
C PHE A 21 6.40 0.27 3.90
N TRP A 22 5.52 -0.08 4.83
CA TRP A 22 5.87 -1.01 5.90
C TRP A 22 6.27 -2.38 5.34
N MET A 23 5.52 -2.91 4.37
CA MET A 23 5.87 -4.16 3.69
C MET A 23 7.23 -4.08 3.01
N ILE A 24 7.54 -2.97 2.33
CA ILE A 24 8.84 -2.73 1.70
C ILE A 24 9.95 -2.74 2.76
N ASP A 25 9.77 -2.00 3.85
CA ASP A 25 10.78 -1.85 4.91
C ASP A 25 11.13 -3.18 5.59
N VAL A 26 10.12 -3.93 6.02
CA VAL A 26 10.32 -5.24 6.67
C VAL A 26 10.94 -6.24 5.70
N SER A 27 10.53 -6.20 4.42
CA SER A 27 11.08 -7.07 3.39
C SER A 27 12.54 -6.78 3.09
N VAL A 28 12.91 -5.51 2.94
CA VAL A 28 14.31 -5.09 2.73
C VAL A 28 15.17 -5.47 3.94
N SER A 29 14.65 -5.26 5.16
CA SER A 29 15.32 -5.64 6.39
C SER A 29 15.59 -7.15 6.45
N ALA A 30 14.59 -7.98 6.10
CA ALA A 30 14.74 -9.43 6.05
C ALA A 30 15.73 -9.89 4.96
N MET A 31 15.70 -9.29 3.77
CA MET A 31 16.68 -9.58 2.70
C MET A 31 18.11 -9.26 3.15
N LYS A 32 18.32 -8.10 3.79
CA LYS A 32 19.64 -7.70 4.31
C LYS A 32 20.14 -8.62 5.41
N ALA A 33 19.25 -9.15 6.25
CA ALA A 33 19.59 -10.10 7.29
C ALA A 33 19.84 -11.53 6.78
N GLY A 34 19.66 -11.80 5.46
CA GLY A 34 19.67 -13.16 4.91
C GLY A 34 18.53 -14.04 5.46
N GLY A 35 17.49 -13.40 5.99
CA GLY A 35 16.42 -14.05 6.74
C GLY A 35 15.15 -14.29 5.93
N LYS A 36 14.10 -14.72 6.63
CA LYS A 36 12.73 -14.86 6.11
C LYS A 36 11.80 -13.95 6.90
N LEU A 37 10.66 -13.65 6.31
CA LEU A 37 9.59 -12.94 7.01
C LEU A 37 8.99 -13.83 8.10
N THR A 38 8.97 -13.33 9.34
CA THR A 38 8.43 -14.01 10.54
C THR A 38 7.19 -13.32 11.12
N ASN A 39 6.75 -12.24 10.48
CA ASN A 39 5.61 -11.40 10.85
C ASN A 39 4.24 -12.07 10.61
N GLU A 40 4.16 -13.40 10.67
CA GLU A 40 2.95 -14.21 10.44
C GLU A 40 2.23 -13.99 9.10
N PHE A 41 2.85 -13.26 8.17
CA PHE A 41 2.33 -13.15 6.82
C PHE A 41 2.34 -14.51 6.13
N TRP A 42 1.35 -14.70 5.25
CA TRP A 42 1.21 -15.91 4.44
C TRP A 42 2.42 -16.08 3.49
N MET A 43 3.12 -14.99 3.19
CA MET A 43 4.37 -14.99 2.43
C MET A 43 5.59 -14.91 3.33
N ARG A 44 6.45 -15.91 3.21
CA ARG A 44 7.74 -15.98 3.92
C ARG A 44 8.93 -15.49 3.09
N ASN A 45 8.75 -15.35 1.77
CA ASN A 45 9.78 -14.85 0.86
C ASN A 45 9.80 -13.32 0.90
N PRO A 46 10.89 -12.69 1.40
CA PRO A 46 10.95 -11.25 1.52
C PRO A 46 11.03 -10.53 0.16
N GLY A 47 11.65 -11.14 -0.87
CA GLY A 47 11.67 -10.56 -2.21
C GLY A 47 10.28 -10.45 -2.82
N GLN A 48 9.45 -11.47 -2.63
CA GLN A 48 8.06 -11.46 -3.10
C GLN A 48 7.22 -10.39 -2.38
N ALA A 49 7.33 -10.32 -1.04
CA ALA A 49 6.61 -9.32 -0.25
C ALA A 49 7.04 -7.88 -0.57
N TYR A 50 8.33 -7.68 -0.89
CA TYR A 50 8.85 -6.40 -1.37
C TYR A 50 8.15 -5.94 -2.66
N HIS A 51 8.06 -6.82 -3.67
CA HIS A 51 7.39 -6.50 -4.93
C HIS A 51 5.91 -6.17 -4.74
N ILE A 52 5.21 -6.94 -3.90
CA ILE A 52 3.81 -6.67 -3.59
C ILE A 52 3.65 -5.33 -2.86
N GLY A 53 4.55 -4.99 -1.93
CA GLY A 53 4.55 -3.68 -1.28
C GLY A 53 4.72 -2.52 -2.27
N ILE A 54 5.56 -2.70 -3.30
CA ILE A 54 5.71 -1.72 -4.40
C ILE A 54 4.43 -1.60 -5.21
N GLU A 55 3.87 -2.72 -5.66
CA GLU A 55 2.65 -2.74 -6.49
C GLU A 55 1.46 -2.12 -5.74
N LEU A 56 1.28 -2.45 -4.46
CA LEU A 56 0.28 -1.84 -3.59
C LEU A 56 0.50 -0.33 -3.45
N GLY A 57 1.76 0.10 -3.28
CA GLY A 57 2.13 1.51 -3.19
C GLY A 57 1.76 2.30 -4.44
N ILE A 58 2.13 1.76 -5.61
CA ILE A 58 1.81 2.36 -6.91
C ILE A 58 0.29 2.43 -7.12
N ALA A 59 -0.43 1.33 -6.90
CA ALA A 59 -1.86 1.25 -7.15
C ALA A 59 -2.65 2.20 -6.23
N SER A 60 -2.32 2.22 -4.94
CA SER A 60 -2.96 3.08 -3.95
C SER A 60 -2.67 4.56 -4.20
N TRP A 61 -1.42 4.92 -4.50
CA TRP A 61 -1.03 6.29 -4.83
C TRP A 61 -1.69 6.81 -6.11
N PHE A 62 -1.70 5.99 -7.17
CA PHE A 62 -2.38 6.33 -8.41
C PHE A 62 -3.88 6.54 -8.17
N SER A 63 -4.51 5.65 -7.41
CA SER A 63 -5.93 5.76 -7.06
C SER A 63 -6.24 7.02 -6.25
N LEU A 64 -5.39 7.35 -5.25
CA LEU A 64 -5.51 8.60 -4.48
C LEU A 64 -5.39 9.83 -5.38
N SER A 65 -4.47 9.80 -6.34
CA SER A 65 -4.28 10.89 -7.31
C SER A 65 -5.51 11.08 -8.20
N VAL A 66 -6.13 9.98 -8.66
CA VAL A 66 -7.38 10.03 -9.44
C VAL A 66 -8.52 10.59 -8.60
N VAL A 67 -8.66 10.16 -7.35
CA VAL A 67 -9.67 10.69 -6.42
C VAL A 67 -9.46 12.19 -6.19
N LEU A 68 -8.22 12.63 -6.03
CA LEU A 68 -7.88 14.05 -5.88
C LEU A 68 -8.29 14.86 -7.12
N ILE A 69 -7.92 14.41 -8.33
CA ILE A 69 -8.28 15.09 -9.59
C ILE A 69 -9.79 15.22 -9.71
N LYS A 70 -10.54 14.16 -9.40
CA LYS A 70 -12.01 14.17 -9.39
C LYS A 70 -12.56 15.32 -8.53
N PHE A 71 -12.07 15.45 -7.29
CA PHE A 71 -12.52 16.52 -6.39
C PHE A 71 -12.08 17.91 -6.85
N ILE A 72 -10.91 18.06 -7.47
CA ILE A 72 -10.46 19.33 -8.07
C ILE A 72 -11.36 19.77 -9.22
N LEU A 73 -11.81 18.82 -10.06
CA LEU A 73 -12.72 19.08 -11.18
C LEU A 73 -14.17 19.33 -10.75
N GLY A 74 -14.49 19.16 -9.45
CA GLY A 74 -15.83 19.38 -8.91
C GLY A 74 -16.82 18.27 -9.23
N GLU A 75 -16.34 17.10 -9.65
CA GLU A 75 -17.15 15.91 -9.98
C GLU A 75 -17.32 14.97 -8.78
#